data_AF-A0A1B1NPW4-F1
#
_entry.id   AF-A0A1B1NPW4-F1
#
_cell.length_a   1.000
_cell.length_b   1.000
_cell.length_c   1.000
_cell.angle_alpha   90.00
_cell.angle_beta   90.00
_cell.angle_gamma   90.00
#
_symmetry.space_group_name_H-M   'P 1'
#
loop_
_entity.id
_entity.type
_entity.pdbx_description
1 polymer ?
#
loop_
_entity_poly.entity_id
_entity_poly.type
_entity_poly.pdbx_seq_one_letter_code
_entity_poly.pdbx_strand_id
1 'polypeptide(L)'
;MEQLEFFSIQSPCIGVCSVDEKGYCKGCMRKREERFNWLSMTSAQQLHVIKLCRQRYRRKKLRDNGAQSNNESEEMINSQSDLFD
;
A
#
# COMPACT_ATOMS: atom_id res chain seq x y z
N MET A 1 25.88 -19.88 -3.04
CA MET A 1 25.34 -20.51 -1.81
C MET A 1 23.88 -20.13 -1.71
N GLU A 2 22.97 -21.04 -2.01
CA GLU A 2 21.53 -20.87 -1.74
C GLU A 2 21.31 -21.26 -0.28
N GLN A 3 20.93 -20.29 0.55
CA GLN A 3 20.54 -20.56 1.92
C GLN A 3 19.20 -21.33 1.88
N LEU A 4 19.19 -22.57 2.37
CA LEU A 4 17.96 -23.34 2.55
C LEU A 4 17.08 -22.62 3.57
N GLU A 5 16.15 -21.81 3.08
CA GLU A 5 15.08 -21.23 3.88
C GLU A 5 14.07 -22.35 4.19
N PHE A 6 14.18 -22.94 5.39
CA PHE A 6 13.29 -24.00 5.87
C PHE A 6 11.87 -23.50 6.19
N PHE A 7 11.61 -22.19 6.13
CA PHE A 7 10.35 -21.60 6.55
C PHE A 7 9.49 -21.19 5.36
N SER A 8 8.24 -21.66 5.34
CA SER A 8 7.24 -21.22 4.38
C SER A 8 6.88 -19.75 4.63
N ILE A 9 7.01 -18.90 3.61
CA ILE A 9 6.65 -17.48 3.71
C ILE A 9 5.14 -17.33 3.76
N GLN A 10 4.68 -16.64 4.79
CA GLN A 10 3.26 -16.36 4.98
C GLN A 10 2.78 -15.32 3.96
N SER A 11 1.56 -15.54 3.46
CA SER A 11 0.91 -14.61 2.52
C SER A 11 0.61 -13.28 3.21
N PRO A 12 0.95 -12.11 2.63
CA PRO A 12 0.63 -10.80 3.20
C PRO A 12 -0.86 -10.40 3.02
N CYS A 13 -1.74 -11.36 2.72
CA CYS A 13 -3.14 -11.10 2.44
C CYS A 13 -3.92 -10.84 3.73
N ILE A 14 -4.74 -9.78 3.73
CA ILE A 14 -5.62 -9.43 4.87
C ILE A 14 -7.08 -9.87 4.66
N GLY A 15 -7.34 -10.77 3.71
CA GLY A 15 -8.70 -11.24 3.38
C GLY A 15 -9.55 -10.26 2.56
N VAL A 16 -9.01 -9.09 2.18
CA VAL A 16 -9.72 -8.09 1.37
C VAL A 16 -9.25 -8.16 -0.09
N CYS A 17 -10.19 -8.36 -1.02
CA CYS A 17 -9.90 -8.51 -2.46
C CYS A 17 -10.31 -7.27 -3.29
N SER A 18 -10.31 -6.08 -2.70
CA SER A 18 -10.66 -4.83 -3.41
C SER A 18 -9.44 -4.23 -4.11
N VAL A 19 -9.62 -3.78 -5.35
CA VAL A 19 -8.55 -3.21 -6.19
C VAL A 19 -8.67 -1.69 -6.24
N ASP A 20 -7.54 -1.00 -6.26
CA ASP A 20 -7.40 0.43 -6.45
C ASP A 20 -7.41 0.80 -7.95
N GLU A 21 -7.56 2.08 -8.30
CA GLU A 21 -7.58 2.56 -9.70
C GLU A 21 -6.33 2.15 -10.48
N LYS A 22 -5.20 2.03 -9.79
CA LYS A 22 -3.90 1.62 -10.34
C LYS A 22 -3.71 0.10 -10.45
N GLY A 23 -4.72 -0.70 -10.10
CA GLY A 23 -4.66 -2.16 -10.21
C GLY A 23 -3.99 -2.89 -9.03
N TYR A 24 -3.75 -2.21 -7.90
CA TYR A 24 -3.21 -2.82 -6.68
C TYR A 24 -4.30 -3.19 -5.69
N CYS A 25 -4.13 -4.27 -4.93
CA CYS A 25 -5.02 -4.59 -3.81
C CYS A 25 -4.97 -3.47 -2.74
N LYS A 26 -6.13 -2.97 -2.32
CA LYS A 26 -6.23 -1.90 -1.29
C LYS A 26 -5.67 -2.31 0.06
N GLY A 27 -5.69 -3.61 0.37
CA GLY A 27 -5.15 -4.16 1.62
C GLY A 27 -3.66 -4.52 1.54
N CYS A 28 -3.35 -5.57 0.77
CA CYS A 28 -2.00 -6.13 0.72
C CYS A 28 -1.07 -5.50 -0.32
N MET A 29 -1.56 -4.57 -1.15
CA MET A 29 -0.79 -3.86 -2.19
C MET A 29 -0.16 -4.76 -3.28
N ARG A 30 -0.60 -6.03 -3.36
CA ARG A 30 -0.25 -6.95 -4.46
C ARG A 30 -0.98 -6.57 -5.75
N LYS A 31 -0.30 -6.76 -6.88
CA LYS A 31 -0.90 -6.75 -8.23
C LYS A 31 -1.71 -8.02 -8.47
N ARG A 32 -2.55 -8.00 -9.50
CA ARG A 32 -3.32 -9.17 -9.93
C ARG A 32 -2.43 -10.39 -10.21
N GLU A 33 -1.39 -10.24 -11.02
CA GLU A 33 -0.46 -11.33 -11.38
C GLU A 33 0.29 -11.89 -10.16
N GLU A 34 0.77 -11.02 -9.27
CA GLU A 34 1.40 -11.43 -8.00
C GLU A 34 0.44 -12.22 -7.11
N ARG A 35 -0.89 -12.04 -7.27
CA ARG A 35 -1.88 -12.85 -6.55
C ARG A 35 -2.05 -14.23 -7.14
N PHE A 36 -2.20 -14.32 -8.45
CA PHE A 36 -2.40 -15.59 -9.14
C PHE A 36 -1.17 -16.50 -9.06
N ASN A 37 0.02 -15.92 -9.18
CA ASN A 37 1.26 -16.68 -9.26
C ASN A 37 1.89 -16.97 -7.88
N TRP A 38 1.27 -16.55 -6.76
CA TRP A 38 1.87 -16.64 -5.42
C TRP A 38 2.30 -18.06 -5.03
N LEU A 39 1.46 -19.06 -5.34
CA LEU A 39 1.73 -20.46 -5.04
C LEU A 39 2.84 -21.07 -5.92
N SER A 40 3.09 -20.49 -7.09
CA SER A 40 4.13 -20.93 -8.03
C SER A 40 5.46 -20.19 -7.82
N MET A 41 5.51 -19.21 -6.94
CA MET A 41 6.71 -18.42 -6.66
C MET A 41 7.67 -19.14 -5.72
N THR A 42 8.97 -18.97 -5.96
CA THR A 42 10.00 -19.41 -5.00
C THR A 42 9.98 -18.54 -3.74
N SER A 43 10.57 -19.02 -2.65
CA SER A 43 10.65 -18.25 -1.40
C SER A 43 11.30 -16.87 -1.60
N ALA A 44 12.38 -16.81 -2.38
CA ALA A 44 13.04 -15.55 -2.73
C ALA A 44 12.10 -14.58 -3.48
N GLN A 45 11.29 -15.09 -4.41
CA GLN A 45 10.30 -14.30 -5.15
C GLN A 45 9.17 -13.81 -4.23
N GLN A 46 8.67 -14.66 -3.33
CA GLN A 46 7.64 -14.30 -2.35
C GLN A 46 8.12 -13.17 -1.43
N LEU A 47 9.37 -13.24 -0.92
CA LEU A 47 9.99 -12.16 -0.14
C LEU A 47 10.12 -10.87 -0.95
N HIS A 48 10.52 -10.99 -2.22
CA HIS A 48 10.64 -9.84 -3.11
C HIS A 48 9.28 -9.15 -3.31
N VAL A 49 8.21 -9.90 -3.55
CA VAL A 49 6.84 -9.38 -3.67
C VAL A 49 6.41 -8.69 -2.37
N ILE A 50 6.67 -9.28 -1.20
CA ILE A 50 6.35 -8.65 0.09
C ILE A 50 7.10 -7.31 0.24
N LYS A 51 8.39 -7.27 -0.11
CA LYS A 51 9.20 -6.04 -0.04
C LYS A 51 8.64 -4.95 -0.95
N LEU A 52 8.23 -5.30 -2.18
CA LEU A 52 7.59 -4.38 -3.12
C LEU A 52 6.25 -3.87 -2.58
N CYS A 53 5.42 -4.75 -2.01
CA CYS A 53 4.13 -4.36 -1.42
C CYS A 53 4.31 -3.34 -0.30
N ARG A 54 5.28 -3.55 0.60
CA ARG A 54 5.64 -2.60 1.66
C ARG A 54 6.10 -1.25 1.08
N GLN A 55 6.90 -1.27 0.02
CA GLN A 55 7.36 -0.03 -0.63
C GLN A 55 6.20 0.74 -1.27
N ARG A 56 5.30 0.05 -1.97
CA ARG A 56 4.09 0.64 -2.58
C ARG A 56 3.18 1.23 -1.52
N TYR A 57 2.96 0.51 -0.41
CA TYR A 57 2.18 0.99 0.72
C TYR A 57 2.76 2.28 1.30
N ARG A 58 4.07 2.33 1.55
CA ARG A 58 4.74 3.53 2.07
C ARG A 58 4.60 4.72 1.12
N ARG A 59 4.79 4.51 -0.19
CA ARG A 59 4.60 5.56 -1.20
C ARG A 59 3.18 6.09 -1.24
N LYS A 60 2.18 5.20 -1.13
CA LYS A 60 0.77 5.59 -1.06
C LYS A 60 0.51 6.45 0.17
N LYS A 61 0.91 5.98 1.36
CA LYS A 61 0.78 6.73 2.62
C LYS A 61 1.44 8.11 2.59
N LEU A 62 2.64 8.22 2.00
CA LEU A 62 3.32 9.52 1.87
C LEU A 62 2.54 10.49 0.98
N ARG A 63 1.93 10.01 -0.12
CA ARG A 63 1.08 10.84 -0.98
C ARG A 63 -0.21 11.27 -0.27
N ASP A 64 -0.81 10.35 0.48
CA ASP A 64 -2.05 10.62 1.21
C ASP A 64 -1.80 11.65 2.32
N ASN A 65 -0.70 11.52 3.08
CA ASN A 65 -0.29 12.50 4.10
C ASN A 65 0.03 13.88 3.50
N GLY A 66 0.70 13.94 2.34
CA GLY A 66 1.00 15.21 1.66
C GLY A 66 -0.22 15.89 1.03
N ALA A 67 -1.30 15.15 0.78
CA ALA A 67 -2.59 15.72 0.36
C ALA A 67 -3.40 16.28 1.56
N GLN A 68 -3.20 15.73 2.76
CA GLN A 68 -3.86 16.20 3.97
C GLN A 68 -3.29 17.53 4.48
N SER A 69 -1.97 17.75 4.36
CA SER A 69 -1.33 19.00 4.78
C SER A 69 -1.78 20.25 4.01
N ASN A 70 -2.31 20.10 2.79
CA ASN A 70 -2.84 21.23 2.02
C ASN A 70 -4.29 21.59 2.39
N ASN A 71 -5.10 20.63 2.86
CA ASN A 71 -6.50 20.88 3.23
C ASN A 71 -6.63 21.58 4.59
N GLU A 72 -5.75 21.30 5.56
CA GLU A 72 -5.78 21.98 6.88
C GLU A 72 -5.50 23.49 6.76
N SER A 73 -4.75 23.90 5.73
CA SER A 73 -4.44 25.32 5.46
C SER A 73 -5.64 26.07 4.87
N GLU A 74 -6.49 25.40 4.09
CA GLU A 74 -7.67 26.02 3.45
C GLU A 74 -8.85 26.12 4.42
N GLU A 75 -9.05 25.15 5.33
CA GLU A 75 -10.13 25.22 6.34
C GLU A 75 -9.89 26.32 7.39
N MET A 76 -8.63 26.61 7.77
CA MET A 76 -8.34 27.70 8.72
C MET A 76 -8.55 29.11 8.12
N ILE A 77 -8.42 29.28 6.80
CA ILE A 77 -8.63 30.58 6.14
C ILE A 77 -10.14 30.87 6.00
N ASN A 78 -10.96 29.84 5.78
CA ASN A 78 -12.40 30.01 5.54
C ASN A 78 -13.24 30.20 6.81
N SER A 79 -12.67 30.00 8.01
CA SER A 79 -13.37 30.23 9.28
C SER A 79 -13.21 31.65 9.83
N GLN A 80 -12.35 32.50 9.24
CA GLN A 80 -12.10 33.86 9.71
C GLN A 80 -12.85 34.94 8.90
N SER A 81 -13.62 34.55 7.88
CA SER A 81 -14.38 35.46 7.01
C SER A 81 -15.80 35.78 7.49
N ASP A 82 -16.27 35.22 8.62
CA ASP A 82 -17.64 35.43 9.15
C ASP A 82 -17.67 36.21 10.48
N LEU A 83 -16.74 37.16 10.70
CA LEU A 83 -16.77 38.03 11.89
C LEU A 83 -17.06 39.51 11.57
N PHE A 84 -17.40 39.83 10.32
CA PHE A 84 -17.78 41.17 9.89
C PHE A 84 -19.07 41.16 9.05
N ASP A 85 -20.09 40.43 9.51
CA ASP A 85 -21.50 40.66 9.14
C ASP A 85 -22.33 40.81 10.43
#